data_AF-A0A3E0TSQ2-F1
#
_entry.id   AF-A0A3E0TSQ2-F1
#
_cell.length_a   1.000
_cell.length_b   1.000
_cell.length_c   1.000
_cell.angle_alpha   90.00
_cell.angle_beta   90.00
_cell.angle_gamma   90.00
#
_symmetry.space_group_name_H-M   'P 1'
#
loop_
_entity.id
_entity.type
_entity.pdbx_description
1 polymer ?
#
loop_
_entity_poly.entity_id
_entity_poly.type
_entity_poly.pdbx_seq_one_letter_code
_entity_poly.pdbx_strand_id
1 'polypeptide(L)'
;MSIFNINNRSESWRISRQFILGGYGLSNKLANKVVSNVGQELSGEVELELFWTGFRDYCHSQSITLENKSLLNEVGIAFEKNFSTLFEQVESFNKRNTVKLRIDSSKHNYRLNNQSLCKLVKNLYHTEIDIVISTGNSLLVGEVKSEVSFNANSEYVLVHQLIRQYVMATILVHLLNINGQNITQITPFVIAEKNVSRSAQVRFMIDSGWLHQSNIFDWSVLEEKVS
;
A
#
# COMPACT_ATOMS: atom_id res chain seq x y z
N MET A 1 -11.52 -8.99 19.12
CA MET A 1 -10.18 -9.61 19.07
C MET A 1 -9.37 -8.79 18.09
N SER A 2 -8.19 -8.31 18.47
CA SER A 2 -7.27 -7.68 17.51
C SER A 2 -6.76 -8.73 16.55
N ILE A 3 -6.60 -8.39 15.29
CA ILE A 3 -5.56 -9.05 14.51
C ILE A 3 -4.23 -8.50 15.05
N PHE A 4 -3.42 -9.39 15.62
CA PHE A 4 -2.03 -9.18 16.08
C PHE A 4 -1.68 -8.19 17.24
N ASN A 5 -2.60 -7.73 18.10
CA ASN A 5 -2.27 -7.05 19.38
C ASN A 5 -1.32 -5.81 19.29
N ILE A 6 -1.68 -4.76 18.53
CA ILE A 6 -0.81 -3.56 18.39
C ILE A 6 -1.34 -2.33 19.19
N ASN A 7 -0.44 -1.70 19.95
CA ASN A 7 -0.66 -0.42 20.66
C ASN A 7 -0.37 0.77 19.74
N ASN A 8 -1.35 1.66 19.60
CA ASN A 8 -1.39 2.76 18.63
C ASN A 8 -0.35 3.87 18.96
N ARG A 9 0.49 4.25 17.97
CA ARG A 9 1.46 5.37 18.04
C ARG A 9 1.39 6.28 16.81
N SER A 10 0.22 6.45 16.18
CA SER A 10 0.03 7.32 15.02
C SER A 10 -0.71 8.63 15.35
N GLU A 11 -0.35 9.72 14.67
CA GLU A 11 -0.86 11.09 14.85
C GLU A 11 -2.31 11.29 14.32
N SER A 12 -2.85 10.36 13.54
CA SER A 12 -4.18 10.53 12.94
C SER A 12 -5.30 9.98 13.83
N TRP A 13 -5.51 10.64 14.98
CA TRP A 13 -6.64 10.39 15.87
C TRP A 13 -7.99 10.46 15.13
N ARG A 14 -8.05 11.24 14.05
CA ARG A 14 -9.25 11.39 13.20
C ARG A 14 -9.65 10.08 12.53
N ILE A 15 -8.71 9.35 11.93
CA ILE A 15 -8.97 8.05 11.30
C ILE A 15 -9.41 7.03 12.36
N SER A 16 -8.63 6.91 13.43
CA SER A 16 -8.94 6.02 14.56
C SER A 16 -10.34 6.29 15.11
N ARG A 17 -10.68 7.56 15.31
CA ARG A 17 -12.01 7.96 15.83
C ARG A 17 -13.14 7.56 14.90
N GLN A 18 -12.99 7.73 13.58
CA GLN A 18 -14.05 7.36 12.64
C GLN A 18 -14.32 5.84 12.66
N PHE A 19 -13.29 5.00 12.68
CA PHE A 19 -13.48 3.55 12.77
C PHE A 19 -13.95 3.09 14.16
N ILE A 20 -13.58 3.77 15.23
CA ILE A 20 -14.14 3.55 16.57
C ILE A 20 -15.65 3.86 16.60
N LEU A 21 -16.08 4.97 15.97
CA LEU A 21 -17.48 5.38 15.96
C LEU A 21 -18.33 4.59 14.96
N GLY A 22 -17.78 4.25 13.80
CA GLY A 22 -18.46 3.51 12.74
C GLY A 22 -18.48 1.98 12.92
N GLY A 23 -17.56 1.45 13.74
CA GLY A 23 -17.45 0.02 14.04
C GLY A 23 -17.29 -0.88 12.80
N TYR A 24 -17.62 -2.16 12.95
CA TYR A 24 -17.55 -3.17 11.87
C TYR A 24 -18.38 -2.81 10.63
N GLY A 25 -19.47 -2.05 10.80
CA GLY A 25 -20.33 -1.63 9.70
C GLY A 25 -19.61 -0.70 8.71
N LEU A 26 -18.73 0.17 9.21
CA LEU A 26 -17.95 1.07 8.36
C LEU A 26 -16.92 0.30 7.52
N SER A 27 -16.23 -0.68 8.11
CA SER A 27 -15.26 -1.52 7.40
C SER A 27 -15.92 -2.30 6.26
N ASN A 28 -17.05 -2.95 6.54
CA ASN A 28 -17.82 -3.70 5.53
C ASN A 28 -18.28 -2.79 4.38
N LYS A 29 -18.80 -1.61 4.71
CA LYS A 29 -19.26 -0.64 3.72
C LYS A 29 -18.12 -0.14 2.84
N LEU A 30 -17.00 0.26 3.44
CA LEU A 30 -15.83 0.71 2.72
C LEU A 30 -15.27 -0.40 1.82
N ALA A 31 -15.15 -1.62 2.35
CA ALA A 31 -14.71 -2.79 1.60
C ALA A 31 -15.58 -3.01 0.36
N ASN A 32 -16.90 -3.07 0.53
CA ASN A 32 -17.88 -3.21 -0.56
C ASN A 32 -17.72 -2.11 -1.62
N LYS A 33 -17.55 -0.86 -1.21
CA LYS A 33 -17.38 0.27 -2.14
C LYS A 33 -16.09 0.14 -2.95
N VAL A 34 -14.99 -0.27 -2.32
CA VAL A 34 -13.68 -0.46 -2.98
C VAL A 34 -13.71 -1.60 -4.00
N VAL A 35 -14.28 -2.76 -3.64
CA VAL A 35 -14.31 -3.94 -4.52
C VAL A 35 -15.31 -3.77 -5.67
N SER A 36 -16.49 -3.20 -5.42
CA SER A 36 -17.50 -2.96 -6.47
C SER A 36 -16.99 -2.02 -7.56
N ASN A 37 -16.19 -1.01 -7.19
CA ASN A 37 -15.55 -0.08 -8.14
C ASN A 37 -14.58 -0.75 -9.12
N VAL A 38 -14.07 -1.93 -8.78
CA VAL A 38 -13.19 -2.74 -9.66
C VAL A 38 -13.91 -3.97 -10.22
N GLY A 39 -15.24 -4.02 -10.10
CA GLY A 39 -16.07 -5.11 -10.62
C GLY A 39 -15.93 -6.43 -9.84
N GLN A 40 -15.60 -6.35 -8.55
CA GLN A 40 -15.42 -7.49 -7.66
C GLN A 40 -16.47 -7.50 -6.54
N GLU A 41 -16.64 -8.67 -5.92
CA GLU A 41 -17.46 -8.87 -4.72
C GLU A 41 -16.57 -9.26 -3.53
N LEU A 42 -17.08 -9.09 -2.31
CA LEU A 42 -16.38 -9.57 -1.12
C LEU A 42 -16.29 -11.10 -1.15
N SER A 43 -15.10 -11.62 -0.91
CA SER A 43 -14.83 -13.07 -0.97
C SER A 43 -14.73 -13.75 0.40
N GLY A 44 -15.01 -13.03 1.48
CA GLY A 44 -14.89 -13.53 2.85
C GLY A 44 -15.28 -12.52 3.91
N GLU A 45 -15.04 -12.87 5.17
CA GLU A 45 -15.25 -11.98 6.32
C GLU A 45 -14.35 -10.74 6.19
N VAL A 46 -14.89 -9.58 6.56
CA VAL A 46 -14.20 -8.30 6.49
C VAL A 46 -13.43 -8.05 7.78
N GLU A 47 -12.12 -8.06 7.67
CA GLU A 47 -11.18 -7.82 8.75
C GLU A 47 -10.46 -6.48 8.53
N LEU A 48 -10.34 -5.65 9.57
CA LEU A 48 -9.73 -4.32 9.49
C LEU A 48 -8.49 -4.22 10.39
N GLU A 49 -7.43 -3.67 9.83
CA GLU A 49 -6.27 -3.15 10.56
C GLU A 49 -6.00 -1.69 10.19
N LEU A 50 -5.55 -0.90 11.16
CA LEU A 50 -5.16 0.50 10.96
C LEU A 50 -3.67 0.66 11.24
N PHE A 51 -3.00 1.54 10.49
CA PHE A 51 -1.56 1.83 10.61
C PHE A 51 -0.72 0.54 10.52
N TRP A 52 -1.03 -0.26 9.50
CA TRP A 52 -0.49 -1.59 9.31
C TRP A 52 0.98 -1.51 8.87
N THR A 53 1.83 -2.23 9.59
CA THR A 53 3.25 -2.39 9.27
C THR A 53 3.58 -3.80 8.80
N GLY A 54 2.74 -4.32 7.91
CA GLY A 54 2.70 -5.74 7.52
C GLY A 54 4.05 -6.40 7.28
N PHE A 55 4.96 -5.76 6.52
CA PHE A 55 6.26 -6.39 6.23
C PHE A 55 7.13 -6.52 7.49
N ARG A 56 7.09 -5.52 8.38
CA ARG A 56 7.77 -5.56 9.67
C ARG A 56 7.18 -6.64 10.57
N ASP A 57 5.85 -6.69 10.66
CA ASP A 57 5.15 -7.64 11.53
C ASP A 57 5.34 -9.08 11.04
N TYR A 58 5.37 -9.29 9.72
CA TYR A 58 5.79 -10.54 9.10
C TYR A 58 7.20 -10.95 9.54
N CYS A 59 8.19 -10.06 9.39
CA CYS A 59 9.57 -10.36 9.82
C CYS A 59 9.65 -10.71 11.30
N HIS A 60 8.94 -9.98 12.16
CA HIS A 60 8.90 -10.28 13.60
C HIS A 60 8.25 -11.64 13.89
N SER A 61 7.11 -11.94 13.27
CA SER A 61 6.40 -13.21 13.48
C SER A 61 7.24 -14.43 13.10
N GLN A 62 8.11 -14.27 12.09
CA GLN A 62 8.99 -15.32 11.59
C GLN A 62 10.39 -15.27 12.23
N SER A 63 10.66 -14.34 13.15
CA SER A 63 11.99 -14.12 13.73
C SER A 63 13.09 -13.90 12.67
N ILE A 64 12.77 -13.19 11.58
CA ILE A 64 13.66 -12.92 10.45
C ILE A 64 14.31 -11.54 10.62
N THR A 65 15.63 -11.44 10.45
CA THR A 65 16.35 -10.16 10.38
C THR A 65 16.42 -9.64 8.94
N LEU A 66 16.66 -8.34 8.76
CA LEU A 66 16.68 -7.70 7.43
C LEU A 66 17.87 -8.14 6.56
N GLU A 67 18.89 -8.73 7.18
CA GLU A 67 20.08 -9.29 6.53
C GLU A 67 19.89 -10.77 6.13
N ASN A 68 18.73 -11.37 6.44
CA ASN A 68 18.47 -12.76 6.11
C ASN A 68 18.51 -12.96 4.58
N LYS A 69 19.43 -13.82 4.13
CA LYS A 69 19.67 -14.07 2.71
C LYS A 69 18.47 -14.68 1.99
N SER A 70 17.70 -15.54 2.66
CA SER A 70 16.50 -16.13 2.07
C SER A 70 15.42 -15.07 1.88
N LEU A 71 15.18 -14.21 2.87
CA LEU A 71 14.27 -13.07 2.74
C LEU A 71 14.69 -12.14 1.60
N LEU A 72 15.98 -11.76 1.55
CA LEU A 72 16.51 -10.91 0.48
C LEU A 72 16.26 -11.54 -0.90
N ASN A 73 16.50 -12.84 -1.04
CA ASN A 73 16.28 -13.56 -2.28
C ASN A 73 14.80 -13.57 -2.69
N GLU A 74 13.89 -13.94 -1.79
CA GLU A 74 12.45 -13.98 -2.09
C GLU A 74 11.89 -12.59 -2.40
N VAL A 75 12.34 -11.55 -1.69
CA VAL A 75 11.98 -10.16 -2.00
C VAL A 75 12.50 -9.76 -3.38
N GLY A 76 13.73 -10.14 -3.73
CA GLY A 76 14.31 -9.88 -5.04
C GLY A 76 13.55 -10.56 -6.16
N ILE A 77 13.19 -11.83 -5.98
CA ILE A 77 12.37 -12.61 -6.92
C ILE A 77 10.99 -11.96 -7.10
N ALA A 78 10.32 -11.63 -6.00
CA ALA A 78 9.01 -10.99 -6.03
C ALA A 78 9.06 -9.62 -6.73
N PHE A 79 10.09 -8.83 -6.46
CA PHE A 79 10.27 -7.53 -7.10
C PHE A 79 10.53 -7.67 -8.59
N GLU A 80 11.47 -8.52 -9.00
CA GLU A 80 11.80 -8.71 -10.41
C GLU A 80 10.61 -9.23 -11.22
N LYS A 81 9.85 -10.18 -10.63
CA LYS A 81 8.65 -10.74 -11.25
C LYS A 81 7.57 -9.70 -11.51
N ASN A 82 7.35 -8.76 -10.59
CA ASN A 82 6.20 -7.84 -10.65
C ASN A 82 6.56 -6.41 -11.07
N PHE A 83 7.83 -6.01 -10.93
CA PHE A 83 8.26 -4.61 -10.98
C PHE A 83 9.60 -4.40 -11.71
N SER A 84 10.07 -5.37 -12.50
CA SER A 84 11.32 -5.25 -13.29
C SER A 84 11.37 -4.04 -14.22
N THR A 85 10.21 -3.57 -14.70
CA THR A 85 10.09 -2.40 -15.61
C THR A 85 9.64 -1.11 -14.90
N LEU A 86 9.63 -1.10 -13.56
CA LEU A 86 9.09 0.01 -12.78
C LEU A 86 9.85 1.32 -13.03
N PHE A 87 11.17 1.26 -13.20
CA PHE A 87 11.96 2.44 -13.52
C PHE A 87 11.56 3.05 -14.87
N GLU A 88 11.45 2.23 -15.91
CA GLU A 88 11.06 2.63 -17.27
C GLU A 88 9.63 3.17 -17.30
N GLN A 89 8.73 2.58 -16.51
CA GLN A 89 7.36 3.08 -16.32
C GLN A 89 7.36 4.48 -15.71
N VAL A 90 8.15 4.73 -14.67
CA VAL A 90 8.29 6.06 -14.03
C VAL A 90 8.91 7.07 -14.99
N GLU A 91 9.95 6.71 -15.73
CA GLU A 91 10.54 7.59 -16.75
C GLU A 91 9.55 7.92 -17.86
N SER A 92 8.81 6.93 -18.35
CA SER A 92 7.81 7.10 -19.40
C SER A 92 6.64 7.96 -18.93
N PHE A 93 6.21 7.81 -17.68
CA PHE A 93 5.23 8.70 -17.04
C PHE A 93 5.76 10.14 -17.01
N ASN A 94 7.01 10.33 -16.56
CA ASN A 94 7.65 11.64 -16.50
C ASN A 94 7.85 12.27 -17.87
N LYS A 95 8.02 11.51 -18.95
CA LYS A 95 8.10 12.07 -20.31
C LYS A 95 6.75 12.58 -20.81
N ARG A 96 5.66 11.85 -20.53
CA ARG A 96 4.32 12.11 -21.08
C ARG A 96 3.47 13.09 -20.26
N ASN A 97 3.71 13.21 -18.96
CA ASN A 97 2.87 14.00 -18.06
C ASN A 97 3.51 15.33 -17.66
N THR A 98 2.70 16.35 -17.37
CA THR A 98 3.18 17.65 -16.87
C THR A 98 3.65 17.56 -15.41
N VAL A 99 2.91 16.81 -14.59
CA VAL A 99 3.33 16.46 -13.22
C VAL A 99 4.39 15.37 -13.27
N LYS A 100 5.38 15.45 -12.38
CA LYS A 100 6.54 14.55 -12.39
C LYS A 100 6.68 13.82 -11.06
N LEU A 101 7.09 12.57 -11.16
CA LEU A 101 7.64 11.79 -10.05
C LEU A 101 9.13 12.12 -9.89
N ARG A 102 9.56 12.33 -8.65
CA ARG A 102 10.97 12.55 -8.32
C ARG A 102 11.77 11.27 -8.55
N ILE A 103 12.81 11.36 -9.38
CA ILE A 103 13.78 10.28 -9.57
C ILE A 103 15.20 10.85 -9.45
N ASP A 104 16.06 10.11 -8.76
CA ASP A 104 17.50 10.36 -8.67
C ASP A 104 18.24 9.10 -9.11
N SER A 105 18.74 9.13 -10.35
CA SER A 105 19.46 7.99 -10.94
C SER A 105 20.73 7.63 -10.17
N SER A 106 21.34 8.58 -9.46
CA SER A 106 22.52 8.31 -8.63
C SER A 106 22.20 7.48 -7.38
N LYS A 107 20.92 7.41 -7.00
CA LYS A 107 20.43 6.70 -5.81
C LYS A 107 19.82 5.33 -6.13
N HIS A 108 19.88 4.90 -7.40
CA HIS A 108 19.24 3.68 -7.89
C HIS A 108 17.74 3.60 -7.58
N ASN A 109 17.02 4.73 -7.60
CA ASN A 109 15.58 4.72 -7.40
C ASN A 109 14.92 3.80 -8.44
N TYR A 110 13.97 2.98 -7.99
CA TYR A 110 13.18 2.03 -8.80
C TYR A 110 13.99 0.95 -9.55
N ARG A 111 15.29 0.83 -9.30
CA ARG A 111 16.16 -0.18 -9.93
C ARG A 111 16.69 -1.16 -8.89
N LEU A 112 16.58 -2.45 -9.18
CA LEU A 112 17.11 -3.49 -8.32
C LEU A 112 18.51 -3.92 -8.75
N ASN A 113 19.43 -3.95 -7.78
CA ASN A 113 20.73 -4.57 -7.84
C ASN A 113 21.10 -5.05 -6.42
N ASN A 114 22.24 -5.73 -6.26
CA ASN A 114 22.63 -6.29 -4.96
C ASN A 114 22.69 -5.22 -3.84
N GLN A 115 23.10 -3.99 -4.14
CA GLN A 115 23.19 -2.92 -3.15
C GLN A 115 21.82 -2.31 -2.84
N SER A 116 20.96 -2.12 -3.86
CA SER A 116 19.63 -1.56 -3.67
C SER A 116 18.65 -2.57 -3.08
N LEU A 117 18.89 -3.88 -3.18
CA LEU A 117 18.03 -4.91 -2.57
C LEU A 117 17.93 -4.77 -1.04
N CYS A 118 19.07 -4.59 -0.36
CA CYS A 118 19.06 -4.35 1.10
C CYS A 118 18.33 -3.05 1.46
N LYS A 119 18.47 -2.01 0.62
CA LYS A 119 17.75 -0.74 0.81
C LYS A 119 16.25 -0.91 0.55
N LEU A 120 15.87 -1.72 -0.44
CA LEU A 120 14.48 -2.06 -0.74
C LEU A 120 13.86 -2.76 0.48
N VAL A 121 14.47 -3.81 1.00
CA VAL A 121 13.96 -4.51 2.20
C VAL A 121 13.77 -3.55 3.37
N LYS A 122 14.73 -2.63 3.61
CA LYS A 122 14.57 -1.57 4.62
C LYS A 122 13.41 -0.62 4.30
N ASN A 123 13.22 -0.23 3.03
CA ASN A 123 12.07 0.57 2.62
C ASN A 123 10.75 -0.13 2.92
N LEU A 124 10.63 -1.42 2.59
CA LEU A 124 9.42 -2.21 2.83
C LEU A 124 9.15 -2.33 4.34
N TYR A 125 10.16 -2.65 5.13
CA TYR A 125 10.07 -2.80 6.58
C TYR A 125 9.61 -1.52 7.31
N HIS A 126 9.99 -0.35 6.80
CA HIS A 126 9.58 0.94 7.37
C HIS A 126 8.36 1.57 6.68
N THR A 127 7.67 0.82 5.80
CA THR A 127 6.44 1.31 5.16
C THR A 127 5.23 0.94 6.00
N GLU A 128 4.39 1.93 6.26
CA GLU A 128 3.10 1.81 6.96
C GLU A 128 1.96 2.07 5.95
N ILE A 129 0.82 1.42 6.14
CA ILE A 129 -0.43 1.63 5.40
C ILE A 129 -1.52 2.05 6.39
N ASP A 130 -2.21 3.17 6.14
CA ASP A 130 -3.17 3.73 7.11
C ASP A 130 -4.35 2.80 7.39
N ILE A 131 -4.89 2.17 6.35
CA ILE A 131 -6.05 1.28 6.43
C ILE A 131 -5.75 0.02 5.63
N VAL A 132 -5.91 -1.15 6.22
CA VAL A 132 -5.86 -2.42 5.51
C VAL A 132 -7.13 -3.20 5.81
N ILE A 133 -7.78 -3.68 4.76
CA ILE A 133 -8.96 -4.52 4.88
C ILE A 133 -8.69 -5.85 4.18
N SER A 134 -8.78 -6.95 4.92
CA SER A 134 -8.79 -8.30 4.35
C SER A 134 -10.24 -8.74 4.14
N THR A 135 -10.52 -9.36 3.00
CA THR A 135 -11.85 -9.87 2.68
C THR A 135 -11.77 -11.33 2.23
N GLY A 136 -10.97 -12.16 2.90
CA GLY A 136 -10.68 -13.53 2.47
C GLY A 136 -9.46 -13.59 1.55
N ASN A 137 -9.68 -13.63 0.22
CA ASN A 137 -8.57 -13.75 -0.76
C ASN A 137 -8.06 -12.40 -1.31
N SER A 138 -8.57 -11.29 -0.79
CA SER A 138 -8.27 -9.94 -1.27
C SER A 138 -7.78 -9.06 -0.14
N LEU A 139 -6.80 -8.21 -0.46
CA LEU A 139 -6.23 -7.22 0.45
C LEU A 139 -6.47 -5.81 -0.10
N LEU A 140 -7.27 -5.02 0.60
CA LEU A 140 -7.53 -3.63 0.25
C LEU A 140 -6.56 -2.75 1.03
N VAL A 141 -5.80 -1.90 0.34
CA VAL A 141 -4.74 -1.09 0.95
C VAL A 141 -5.03 0.40 0.77
N GLY A 142 -5.28 1.08 1.88
CA GLY A 142 -5.79 2.44 1.94
C GLY A 142 -4.77 3.43 2.49
N GLU A 143 -4.60 4.54 1.78
CA GLU A 143 -3.91 5.73 2.29
C GLU A 143 -4.92 6.85 2.56
N VAL A 144 -4.81 7.50 3.71
CA VAL A 144 -5.68 8.60 4.10
C VAL A 144 -4.88 9.88 4.24
N LYS A 145 -5.30 10.94 3.54
CA LYS A 145 -4.64 12.25 3.59
C LYS A 145 -5.59 13.37 4.01
N SER A 146 -5.18 14.11 5.04
CA SER A 146 -5.78 15.41 5.38
C SER A 146 -5.25 16.55 4.51
N GLU A 147 -4.11 16.36 3.83
CA GLU A 147 -3.46 17.37 2.99
C GLU A 147 -3.32 16.90 1.53
N VAL A 148 -2.92 17.82 0.64
CA VAL A 148 -2.89 17.58 -0.83
C VAL A 148 -1.66 16.76 -1.28
N SER A 149 -0.61 16.65 -0.46
CA SER A 149 0.66 16.03 -0.85
C SER A 149 0.96 14.69 -0.18
N PHE A 150 1.52 13.77 -0.96
CA PHE A 150 2.04 12.49 -0.50
C PHE A 150 3.56 12.59 -0.31
N ASN A 151 4.08 11.89 0.71
CA ASN A 151 5.50 11.94 1.02
C ASN A 151 6.36 11.29 -0.09
N ALA A 152 7.55 11.85 -0.30
CA ALA A 152 8.55 11.35 -1.22
C ALA A 152 9.97 11.52 -0.63
N ASN A 153 10.77 10.45 -0.63
CA ASN A 153 12.14 10.48 -0.11
C ASN A 153 13.12 9.86 -1.13
N SER A 154 14.02 10.66 -1.71
CA SER A 154 14.98 10.22 -2.73
C SER A 154 16.04 9.26 -2.20
N GLU A 155 16.25 9.18 -0.88
CA GLU A 155 17.15 8.21 -0.27
C GLU A 155 16.60 6.78 -0.32
N TYR A 156 15.31 6.62 -0.64
CA TYR A 156 14.66 5.32 -0.79
C TYR A 156 14.78 4.81 -2.23
N VAL A 157 14.90 3.48 -2.38
CA VAL A 157 14.75 2.83 -3.69
C VAL A 157 13.36 3.12 -4.23
N LEU A 158 12.35 2.98 -3.38
CA LEU A 158 10.97 3.35 -3.70
C LEU A 158 10.67 4.73 -3.11
N VAL A 159 10.82 5.77 -3.93
CA VAL A 159 10.80 7.17 -3.47
C VAL A 159 9.44 7.59 -2.91
N HIS A 160 8.38 7.24 -3.63
CA HIS A 160 7.03 7.76 -3.42
C HIS A 160 6.20 6.83 -2.51
N GLN A 161 5.48 7.42 -1.55
CA GLN A 161 4.73 6.68 -0.53
C GLN A 161 3.70 5.71 -1.11
N LEU A 162 2.83 6.15 -2.04
CA LEU A 162 1.79 5.28 -2.57
C LEU A 162 2.37 4.09 -3.36
N ILE A 163 3.45 4.34 -4.11
CA ILE A 163 4.19 3.29 -4.83
C ILE A 163 4.82 2.31 -3.83
N ARG A 164 5.43 2.81 -2.74
CA ARG A 164 6.00 1.97 -1.68
C ARG A 164 4.97 1.03 -1.08
N GLN A 165 3.80 1.56 -0.72
CA GLN A 165 2.75 0.79 -0.06
C GLN A 165 2.23 -0.32 -0.96
N TYR A 166 1.99 -0.02 -2.24
CA TYR A 166 1.57 -1.03 -3.20
C TYR A 166 2.63 -2.10 -3.42
N VAL A 167 3.88 -1.71 -3.68
CA VAL A 167 4.98 -2.68 -3.89
C VAL A 167 5.20 -3.53 -2.63
N MET A 168 5.13 -2.93 -1.44
CA MET A 168 5.24 -3.65 -0.17
C MET A 168 4.12 -4.68 -0.01
N ALA A 169 2.87 -4.29 -0.25
CA ALA A 169 1.73 -5.21 -0.18
C ALA A 169 1.89 -6.37 -1.17
N THR A 170 2.28 -6.10 -2.42
CA THR A 170 2.49 -7.13 -3.46
C THR A 170 3.58 -8.12 -3.09
N ILE A 171 4.72 -7.63 -2.58
CA ILE A 171 5.82 -8.49 -2.15
C ILE A 171 5.41 -9.30 -0.91
N LEU A 172 4.73 -8.68 0.05
CA LEU A 172 4.29 -9.38 1.25
C LEU A 172 3.27 -10.49 0.93
N VAL A 173 2.30 -10.22 0.06
CA VAL A 173 1.35 -11.25 -0.41
C VAL A 173 2.08 -12.40 -1.08
N HIS A 174 3.11 -12.12 -1.88
CA HIS A 174 3.94 -13.18 -2.46
C HIS A 174 4.57 -14.07 -1.37
N LEU A 175 5.18 -13.47 -0.34
CA LEU A 175 5.79 -14.22 0.78
C LEU A 175 4.75 -15.02 1.57
N LEU A 176 3.57 -14.43 1.83
CA LEU A 176 2.48 -15.10 2.54
C LEU A 176 1.95 -16.30 1.75
N ASN A 177 1.83 -16.19 0.42
CA ASN A 177 1.36 -17.27 -0.43
C ASN A 177 2.35 -18.43 -0.53
N ILE A 178 3.66 -18.16 -0.45
CA ILE A 178 4.67 -19.23 -0.31
C ILE A 178 4.40 -20.05 0.97
N ASN A 179 3.92 -19.40 2.03
CA ASN A 179 3.56 -20.03 3.31
C ASN A 179 2.12 -20.58 3.35
N GLY A 180 1.47 -20.76 2.19
CA GLY A 180 0.16 -21.40 2.08
C GLY A 180 -1.04 -20.48 2.24
N GLN A 181 -0.85 -19.16 2.30
CA GLN A 181 -1.95 -18.22 2.12
C GLN A 181 -2.41 -18.20 0.66
N ASN A 182 -3.62 -17.69 0.41
CA ASN A 182 -4.20 -17.62 -0.94
C ASN A 182 -4.77 -16.23 -1.22
N ILE A 183 -3.96 -15.20 -0.97
CA ILE A 183 -4.32 -13.82 -1.32
C ILE A 183 -3.98 -13.62 -2.79
N THR A 184 -4.99 -13.38 -3.61
CA THR A 184 -4.84 -13.29 -5.07
C THR A 184 -4.96 -11.87 -5.59
N GLN A 185 -5.51 -10.96 -4.79
CA GLN A 185 -5.83 -9.60 -5.23
C GLN A 185 -5.40 -8.56 -4.20
N ILE A 186 -4.84 -7.46 -4.71
CA ILE A 186 -4.49 -6.28 -3.93
C ILE A 186 -5.15 -5.09 -4.58
N THR A 187 -6.01 -4.38 -3.84
CA THR A 187 -6.78 -3.25 -4.36
C THR A 187 -6.45 -2.00 -3.56
N PRO A 188 -5.62 -1.10 -4.10
CA PRO A 188 -5.36 0.21 -3.53
C PRO A 188 -6.61 1.10 -3.52
N PHE A 189 -6.71 1.93 -2.50
CA PHE A 189 -7.64 3.06 -2.44
C PHE A 189 -7.03 4.26 -1.70
N VAL A 190 -7.59 5.44 -1.93
CA VAL A 190 -7.14 6.70 -1.31
C VAL A 190 -8.35 7.44 -0.76
N ILE A 191 -8.24 7.98 0.46
CA ILE A 191 -9.24 8.87 1.06
C ILE A 191 -8.59 10.22 1.30
N ALA A 192 -9.09 11.31 0.72
CA ALA A 192 -8.44 12.62 0.88
C ALA A 192 -9.35 13.85 0.78
N GLU A 193 -8.91 14.99 1.34
CA GLU A 193 -9.59 16.29 1.23
C GLU A 193 -9.38 16.94 -0.15
N LYS A 194 -10.08 16.43 -1.18
CA LYS A 194 -10.15 16.95 -2.57
C LYS A 194 -8.78 17.06 -3.31
N ASN A 195 -8.83 17.08 -4.65
CA ASN A 195 -7.69 17.36 -5.56
C ASN A 195 -6.45 16.43 -5.54
N VAL A 196 -6.42 15.34 -4.76
CA VAL A 196 -5.30 14.38 -4.81
C VAL A 196 -5.14 13.69 -6.17
N SER A 197 -6.18 13.68 -7.02
CA SER A 197 -6.11 13.23 -8.41
C SER A 197 -5.14 14.05 -9.29
N ARG A 198 -4.66 15.20 -8.81
CA ARG A 198 -3.59 15.97 -9.46
C ARG A 198 -2.19 15.58 -9.00
N SER A 199 -2.05 14.77 -7.95
CA SER A 199 -0.77 14.26 -7.47
C SER A 199 -0.12 13.39 -8.55
N ALA A 200 1.19 13.57 -8.77
CA ALA A 200 1.97 12.71 -9.66
C ALA A 200 1.90 11.24 -9.21
N GLN A 201 1.88 10.95 -7.91
CA GLN A 201 1.81 9.59 -7.38
C GLN A 201 0.49 8.91 -7.73
N VAL A 202 -0.63 9.61 -7.49
CA VAL A 202 -1.97 9.09 -7.78
C VAL A 202 -2.15 8.86 -9.28
N ARG A 203 -1.75 9.84 -10.10
CA ARG A 203 -1.82 9.70 -11.57
C ARG A 203 -0.96 8.56 -12.09
N PHE A 204 0.25 8.40 -11.55
CA PHE A 204 1.10 7.27 -11.92
C PHE A 204 0.45 5.93 -11.58
N MET A 205 -0.16 5.79 -10.39
CA MET A 205 -0.84 4.55 -10.03
C MET A 205 -2.05 4.26 -10.92
N ILE A 206 -2.79 5.28 -11.35
CA ILE A 206 -3.89 5.13 -12.32
C ILE A 206 -3.33 4.71 -13.69
N ASP A 207 -2.32 5.42 -14.21
CA ASP A 207 -1.67 5.11 -15.51
C ASP A 207 -1.08 3.70 -15.54
N SER A 208 -0.59 3.21 -14.41
CA SER A 208 -0.05 1.85 -14.25
C SER A 208 -1.13 0.78 -14.02
N GLY A 209 -2.40 1.17 -13.92
CA GLY A 209 -3.53 0.26 -13.66
C GLY A 209 -3.59 -0.29 -12.24
N TRP A 210 -2.85 0.29 -11.29
CA TRP A 210 -2.79 -0.18 -9.90
C TRP A 210 -3.88 0.44 -9.03
N LEU A 211 -4.26 1.69 -9.30
CA LEU A 211 -5.33 2.39 -8.58
C LEU A 211 -6.47 2.69 -9.54
N HIS A 212 -7.67 2.24 -9.20
CA HIS A 212 -8.87 2.61 -9.96
C HIS A 212 -9.31 4.03 -9.59
N GLN A 213 -9.69 4.85 -10.57
CA GLN A 213 -10.04 6.26 -10.31
C GLN A 213 -11.24 6.41 -9.37
N SER A 214 -12.20 5.48 -9.42
CA SER A 214 -13.35 5.47 -8.49
C SER A 214 -12.97 5.10 -7.04
N ASN A 215 -11.77 4.54 -6.82
CA ASN A 215 -11.22 4.24 -5.48
C ASN A 215 -10.46 5.42 -4.86
N ILE A 216 -10.76 6.63 -5.33
CA ILE A 216 -10.34 7.87 -4.72
C ILE A 216 -11.58 8.51 -4.09
N PHE A 217 -11.66 8.42 -2.77
CA PHE A 217 -12.79 8.90 -1.99
C PHE A 217 -12.45 10.22 -1.30
N ASP A 218 -13.49 10.97 -0.98
CA ASP A 218 -13.40 12.04 -0.01
C ASP A 218 -13.65 11.51 1.40
N TRP A 219 -13.36 12.35 2.40
CA TRP A 219 -13.54 11.98 3.80
C TRP A 219 -14.98 11.61 4.17
N SER A 220 -16.00 12.06 3.40
CA SER A 220 -17.39 11.71 3.70
C SER A 220 -17.63 10.21 3.67
N VAL A 221 -16.82 9.42 2.93
CA VAL A 221 -16.94 7.95 2.92
C VAL A 221 -16.79 7.33 4.31
N LEU A 222 -16.07 8.01 5.21
CA LEU A 222 -15.87 7.60 6.60
C LEU A 222 -16.95 8.16 7.55
N GLU A 223 -17.76 9.11 7.08
CA GLU A 223 -18.78 9.81 7.87
C GLU A 223 -20.21 9.37 7.53
N GLU A 224 -20.40 8.68 6.40
CA GLU A 224 -21.70 8.17 6.01
C GLU A 224 -22.22 7.16 7.05
N LYS A 225 -23.32 7.52 7.74
CA LYS A 225 -23.95 6.67 8.77
C LYS A 225 -24.16 5.24 8.27
N VAL A 226 -23.76 4.27 9.08
CA VAL A 226 -24.15 2.87 8.92
C VAL A 226 -25.60 2.78 9.40
N SER A 227 -26.53 2.51 8.49
CA SER A 227 -27.96 2.31 8.77
C SER A 227 -28.24 0.93 9.34
#